data_AF-A0A075MVM7-F1
#
_entry.id   AF-A0A075MVM7-F1
#
_cell.length_a   1.000
_cell.length_b   1.000
_cell.length_c   1.000
_cell.angle_alpha   90.00
_cell.angle_beta   90.00
_cell.angle_gamma   90.00
#
_symmetry.space_group_name_H-M   'P 1'
#
loop_
_entity.id
_entity.type
_entity.pdbx_description
1 polymer ?
#
loop_
_entity_poly.entity_id
_entity_poly.type
_entity_poly.pdbx_seq_one_letter_code
_entity_poly.pdbx_strand_id
1 'polypeptide(L)'
;MEISAALSTEEEKAKLDEKYEKLIDQFEQETAQYDRLSRVSAVATFGGVLASILGPLLYFQSAGVNPYHAFATGPALYIAIGGIIASKLVPKLAIMYASHKKHEVSRVKYKPVTGVCMCDLYQFRTHLRKMDKAENAGERMKHAKLASYYKHKMGWG
;
A
#
# COMPACT_ATOMS: atom_id res chain seq x y z
N MET A 1 -7.80 36.09 18.24
CA MET A 1 -7.27 36.11 16.85
C MET A 1 -5.86 35.51 16.81
N GLU A 2 -5.61 34.43 17.55
CA GLU A 2 -4.26 33.92 17.83
C GLU A 2 -4.00 32.51 17.25
N ILE A 3 -5.05 31.85 16.76
CA ILE A 3 -4.95 30.50 16.16
C ILE A 3 -4.32 30.55 14.76
N SER A 4 -4.51 31.67 14.04
CA SER A 4 -3.97 31.85 12.68
C SER A 4 -2.44 31.98 12.66
N ALA A 5 -1.86 32.62 13.68
CA ALA A 5 -0.40 32.84 13.77
C ALA A 5 0.37 31.59 14.24
N ALA A 6 -0.27 30.72 15.03
CA ALA A 6 0.29 29.43 15.41
C ALA A 6 0.28 28.42 14.25
N LEU A 7 -0.70 28.51 13.34
CA LEU A 7 -0.74 27.68 12.13
C LEU A 7 0.33 28.09 11.12
N SER A 8 0.54 29.40 10.92
CA SER A 8 1.49 29.91 9.94
C SER A 8 2.96 29.64 10.30
N THR A 9 3.27 29.51 11.59
CA THR A 9 4.64 29.19 12.07
C THR A 9 4.99 27.69 11.99
N GLU A 10 3.99 26.80 11.98
CA GLU A 10 4.14 25.37 11.68
C GLU A 10 4.23 25.12 10.16
N GLU A 11 3.47 25.86 9.35
CA GLU A 11 3.51 25.79 7.88
C GLU A 11 4.88 26.15 7.29
N GLU A 12 5.60 27.11 7.89
CA GLU A 12 6.92 27.52 7.41
C GLU A 12 8.03 26.50 7.76
N LYS A 13 7.77 25.57 8.69
CA LYS A 13 8.76 24.60 9.20
C LYS A 13 8.61 23.17 8.68
N ALA A 14 7.60 22.89 7.86
CA ALA A 14 7.28 21.52 7.45
C ALA A 14 7.81 21.16 6.04
N LYS A 15 8.86 21.83 5.55
CA LYS A 15 9.53 21.42 4.32
C LYS A 15 10.59 20.37 4.60
N LEU A 16 10.52 19.27 3.86
CA LEU A 16 11.55 18.25 3.88
C LEU A 16 12.80 18.78 3.17
N ASP A 17 13.99 18.55 3.75
CA ASP A 17 15.27 18.93 3.13
C ASP A 17 15.40 18.34 1.72
N GLU A 18 15.90 19.13 0.77
CA GLU A 18 16.10 18.74 -0.63
C GLU A 18 16.98 17.47 -0.74
N LYS A 19 17.94 17.30 0.17
CA LYS A 19 18.75 16.08 0.24
C LYS A 19 17.89 14.85 0.51
N TYR A 20 16.96 14.94 1.45
CA TYR A 20 16.04 13.84 1.77
C TYR A 20 15.04 13.61 0.64
N GLU A 21 14.58 14.65 -0.05
CA GLU A 21 13.74 14.49 -1.23
C GLU A 21 14.42 13.67 -2.33
N LYS A 22 15.66 13.99 -2.67
CA LYS A 22 16.44 13.24 -3.69
C LYS A 22 16.65 11.78 -3.29
N LEU A 23 16.92 11.52 -2.01
CA LEU A 23 17.07 10.15 -1.51
C LEU A 23 15.77 9.36 -1.56
N ILE A 24 14.63 10.01 -1.30
CA ILE A 24 13.32 9.37 -1.44
C ILE A 24 13.05 9.02 -2.89
N ASP A 25 13.33 9.92 -3.82
CA ASP A 25 13.14 9.66 -5.25
C ASP A 25 13.99 8.47 -5.73
N GLN A 26 15.24 8.36 -5.27
CA GLN A 26 16.08 7.19 -5.53
C GLN A 26 15.51 5.91 -4.90
N PHE A 27 15.07 5.99 -3.65
CA PHE A 27 14.45 4.85 -2.96
C PHE A 27 13.17 4.37 -3.67
N GLU A 28 12.33 5.29 -4.13
CA GLU A 28 11.12 4.98 -4.91
C GLU A 28 11.47 4.28 -6.22
N GLN A 29 12.49 4.75 -6.94
CA GLN A 29 12.95 4.10 -8.18
C GLN A 29 13.49 2.68 -7.93
N GLU A 30 14.32 2.51 -6.91
CA GLU A 30 14.89 1.20 -6.56
C GLU A 30 13.83 0.20 -6.08
N THR A 31 12.79 0.69 -5.41
CA THR A 31 11.69 -0.13 -4.89
C THR A 31 10.48 -0.22 -5.81
N ALA A 32 10.52 0.44 -6.98
CA ALA A 32 9.40 0.52 -7.92
C ALA A 32 8.89 -0.87 -8.36
N GLN A 33 9.79 -1.83 -8.52
CA GLN A 33 9.44 -3.22 -8.85
C GLN A 33 8.59 -3.89 -7.76
N TYR A 34 8.89 -3.63 -6.49
CA TYR A 34 8.12 -4.17 -5.36
C TYR A 34 6.78 -3.47 -5.22
N ASP A 35 6.71 -2.17 -5.51
CA ASP A 35 5.43 -1.44 -5.57
C ASP A 35 4.56 -1.89 -6.73
N ARG A 36 5.17 -2.24 -7.87
CA ARG A 36 4.45 -2.85 -8.99
C ARG A 36 3.94 -4.24 -8.62
N LEU A 37 4.77 -5.08 -7.99
CA LEU A 37 4.37 -6.41 -7.52
C LEU A 37 3.19 -6.32 -6.53
N SER A 38 3.27 -5.42 -5.55
CA SER A 38 2.21 -5.19 -4.57
C SER A 38 0.90 -4.76 -5.23
N ARG A 39 0.96 -3.80 -6.18
CA ARG A 39 -0.21 -3.35 -6.96
C ARG A 39 -0.82 -4.47 -7.80
N VAL A 40 0.00 -5.21 -8.55
CA VAL A 40 -0.46 -6.34 -9.38
C VAL A 40 -1.10 -7.41 -8.51
N SER A 41 -0.50 -7.73 -7.35
CA SER A 41 -1.04 -8.70 -6.40
C SER A 41 -2.40 -8.26 -5.86
N ALA A 42 -2.56 -6.99 -5.50
CA ALA A 42 -3.84 -6.47 -5.04
C ALA A 42 -4.95 -6.62 -6.10
N VAL A 43 -4.65 -6.32 -7.37
CA VAL A 43 -5.59 -6.51 -8.49
C VAL A 43 -5.85 -8.00 -8.76
N ALA A 44 -4.82 -8.84 -8.71
CA ALA A 44 -4.93 -10.28 -8.90
C ALA A 44 -5.83 -10.95 -7.87
N THR A 45 -5.96 -10.39 -6.67
CA THR A 45 -6.90 -10.87 -5.64
C THR A 45 -8.34 -10.82 -6.17
N PHE A 46 -8.75 -9.70 -6.75
CA PHE A 46 -10.10 -9.54 -7.30
C PHE A 46 -10.32 -10.43 -8.52
N GLY A 47 -9.36 -10.43 -9.46
CA GLY A 47 -9.43 -11.29 -10.65
C GLY A 47 -9.47 -12.78 -10.30
N GLY A 48 -8.68 -13.21 -9.31
CA GLY A 48 -8.65 -14.59 -8.84
C GLY A 48 -9.97 -15.04 -8.21
N VAL A 49 -10.63 -14.18 -7.42
CA VAL A 49 -11.96 -14.48 -6.86
C VAL A 49 -12.98 -14.68 -7.97
N LEU A 50 -13.02 -13.78 -8.96
CA LEU A 50 -13.94 -13.93 -10.11
C LEU A 50 -13.64 -15.20 -10.91
N ALA A 51 -12.37 -15.46 -11.20
CA ALA A 51 -11.95 -16.67 -11.90
C ALA A 51 -12.29 -17.95 -11.13
N SER A 52 -12.25 -17.92 -9.80
CA SER A 52 -12.59 -19.06 -8.94
C SER A 52 -14.09 -19.38 -8.97
N ILE A 53 -14.95 -18.40 -9.25
CA ILE A 53 -16.40 -18.60 -9.35
C ILE A 53 -16.80 -18.93 -10.79
N LEU A 54 -16.34 -18.13 -11.75
CA LEU A 54 -16.71 -18.27 -13.15
C LEU A 54 -15.99 -19.43 -13.84
N GLY A 55 -14.75 -19.72 -13.45
CA GLY A 55 -13.93 -20.78 -14.05
C GLY A 55 -14.58 -22.16 -13.97
N PRO A 56 -14.97 -22.64 -12.76
CA PRO A 56 -15.70 -23.90 -12.63
C PRO A 56 -17.01 -23.90 -13.41
N LEU A 57 -17.75 -22.80 -13.37
CA LEU A 57 -19.04 -22.67 -14.05
C LEU A 57 -18.91 -22.84 -15.58
N LEU A 58 -17.92 -22.16 -16.18
CA LEU A 58 -17.60 -22.28 -17.61
C LEU A 58 -17.03 -23.65 -17.95
N TYR A 59 -16.15 -24.21 -17.12
CA TYR A 59 -15.55 -25.52 -17.34
C TYR A 59 -16.61 -26.63 -17.40
N PHE A 60 -17.47 -26.73 -16.37
CA PHE A 60 -18.51 -27.76 -16.34
C PHE A 60 -19.54 -27.58 -17.46
N GLN A 61 -19.91 -26.33 -17.76
CA GLN A 61 -20.79 -26.04 -18.90
C GLN A 61 -20.18 -26.48 -20.23
N SER A 62 -18.89 -26.23 -20.47
CA SER A 62 -18.18 -26.67 -21.68
C SER A 62 -18.00 -28.19 -21.76
N ALA A 63 -17.95 -28.86 -20.61
CA ALA A 63 -17.87 -30.32 -20.50
C ALA A 63 -19.24 -31.02 -20.66
N GLY A 64 -20.31 -30.28 -20.95
CA GLY A 64 -21.67 -30.82 -21.08
C GLY A 64 -22.32 -31.23 -19.76
N VAL A 65 -21.72 -30.86 -18.63
CA VAL A 65 -22.25 -31.12 -17.28
C VAL A 65 -23.05 -29.92 -16.82
N ASN A 66 -24.25 -30.14 -16.26
CA ASN A 66 -25.02 -29.05 -15.66
C ASN A 66 -24.20 -28.42 -14.50
N PRO A 67 -23.74 -27.16 -14.63
CA PRO A 67 -22.85 -26.56 -13.64
C PRO A 67 -23.52 -26.43 -12.27
N TYR A 68 -24.83 -26.18 -12.23
CA TYR A 68 -25.59 -26.10 -10.97
C TYR A 68 -25.61 -27.43 -10.22
N HIS A 69 -25.68 -28.55 -10.96
CA HIS A 69 -25.58 -29.88 -10.37
C HIS A 69 -24.16 -30.15 -9.85
N ALA A 70 -23.12 -29.71 -10.57
CA ALA A 70 -21.73 -29.81 -10.12
C ALA A 70 -21.44 -28.96 -8.87
N PHE A 71 -22.14 -27.84 -8.68
CA PHE A 71 -22.11 -27.06 -7.43
C PHE A 71 -22.87 -27.76 -6.30
N ALA A 72 -24.05 -28.33 -6.58
CA ALA A 72 -24.85 -29.03 -5.58
C ALA A 72 -24.18 -30.33 -5.08
N THR A 73 -23.48 -31.04 -5.97
CA THR A 73 -22.79 -32.31 -5.64
C THR A 73 -21.44 -32.11 -4.95
N GLY A 74 -20.92 -30.88 -4.92
CA GLY A 74 -19.71 -30.52 -4.16
C GLY A 74 -18.45 -30.20 -4.97
N PRO A 75 -18.10 -30.88 -6.08
CA PRO A 75 -16.81 -30.68 -6.76
C PRO A 75 -16.56 -29.24 -7.20
N ALA A 76 -17.54 -28.58 -7.84
CA ALA A 76 -17.40 -27.20 -8.27
C ALA A 76 -17.35 -26.22 -7.08
N LEU A 77 -18.06 -26.55 -6.00
CA LEU A 77 -18.09 -25.75 -4.78
C LEU A 77 -16.73 -25.78 -4.06
N TYR A 78 -16.12 -26.96 -3.92
CA TYR A 78 -14.78 -27.08 -3.31
C TYR A 78 -13.71 -26.36 -4.13
N ILE A 79 -13.77 -26.46 -5.46
CA ILE A 79 -12.85 -25.72 -6.35
C ILE A 79 -13.03 -24.21 -6.19
N ALA A 80 -14.27 -23.73 -6.14
CA ALA A 80 -14.56 -22.31 -5.97
C ALA A 80 -14.08 -21.78 -4.61
N ILE A 81 -14.38 -22.51 -3.52
CA ILE A 81 -13.93 -22.13 -2.16
C ILE A 81 -12.40 -22.15 -2.08
N GLY A 82 -11.77 -23.23 -2.56
CA GLY A 82 -10.30 -23.36 -2.58
C GLY A 82 -9.64 -22.24 -3.39
N GLY A 83 -10.18 -21.94 -4.56
CA GLY A 83 -9.71 -20.85 -5.42
C GLY A 83 -9.85 -19.47 -4.77
N ILE A 84 -10.97 -19.18 -4.10
CA ILE A 84 -11.18 -17.92 -3.37
C ILE A 84 -10.17 -17.77 -2.23
N ILE A 85 -9.93 -18.83 -1.46
CA ILE A 85 -8.95 -18.82 -0.37
C ILE A 85 -7.55 -18.59 -0.94
N ALA A 86 -7.15 -19.34 -1.97
CA ALA A 86 -5.85 -19.17 -2.63
C ALA A 86 -5.67 -17.76 -3.19
N SER A 87 -6.70 -17.21 -3.83
CA SER A 87 -6.72 -15.86 -4.41
C SER A 87 -6.58 -14.76 -3.37
N LYS A 88 -6.88 -15.03 -2.09
CA LYS A 88 -6.62 -14.08 -0.99
C LYS A 88 -5.26 -14.29 -0.35
N LEU A 89 -4.85 -15.54 -0.13
CA LEU A 89 -3.61 -15.85 0.58
C LEU A 89 -2.37 -15.56 -0.25
N VAL A 90 -2.32 -16.02 -1.51
CA VAL A 90 -1.13 -15.89 -2.36
C VAL A 90 -0.77 -14.42 -2.61
N PRO A 91 -1.73 -13.55 -3.00
CA PRO A 91 -1.40 -12.13 -3.17
C PRO A 91 -1.00 -11.44 -1.87
N LYS A 92 -1.59 -11.83 -0.73
CA LYS A 92 -1.22 -11.29 0.57
C LYS A 92 0.24 -11.62 0.91
N LEU A 93 0.70 -12.84 0.64
CA LEU A 93 2.10 -13.22 0.80
C LEU A 93 3.02 -12.40 -0.12
N ALA A 94 2.64 -12.19 -1.38
CA ALA A 94 3.40 -11.36 -2.31
C ALA A 94 3.50 -9.90 -1.86
N ILE A 95 2.42 -9.32 -1.33
CA ILE A 95 2.40 -7.96 -0.76
C ILE A 95 3.29 -7.88 0.48
N MET A 96 3.21 -8.87 1.38
CA MET A 96 4.08 -8.94 2.56
C MET A 96 5.55 -9.05 2.18
N TYR A 97 5.87 -9.89 1.19
CA TYR A 97 7.23 -10.02 0.65
C TYR A 97 7.73 -8.69 0.06
N ALA A 98 6.93 -8.03 -0.76
CA ALA A 98 7.26 -6.72 -1.34
C ALA A 98 7.54 -5.70 -0.23
N SER A 99 6.66 -5.62 0.78
CA SER A 99 6.84 -4.74 1.94
C SER A 99 8.13 -5.03 2.70
N HIS A 100 8.41 -6.31 2.96
CA HIS A 100 9.64 -6.75 3.62
C HIS A 100 10.88 -6.31 2.83
N LYS A 101 10.91 -6.54 1.52
CA LYS A 101 12.04 -6.16 0.67
C LYS A 101 12.26 -4.65 0.62
N LYS A 102 11.19 -3.85 0.56
CA LYS A 102 11.28 -2.38 0.68
C LYS A 102 11.91 -1.96 2.01
N HIS A 103 11.47 -2.59 3.11
CA HIS A 103 12.01 -2.29 4.43
C HIS A 103 13.47 -2.71 4.58
N GLU A 104 13.86 -3.84 3.98
CA GLU A 104 15.23 -4.33 3.93
C GLU A 104 16.15 -3.36 3.19
N VAL A 105 15.75 -2.89 1.99
CA VAL A 105 16.49 -1.88 1.22
C VAL A 105 16.66 -0.60 2.04
N SER A 106 15.57 -0.10 2.63
CA SER A 106 15.60 1.06 3.52
C SER A 106 16.61 0.88 4.66
N ARG A 107 16.57 -0.26 5.36
CA ARG A 107 17.42 -0.54 6.53
C ARG A 107 18.89 -0.69 6.16
N VAL A 108 19.20 -1.39 5.07
CA VAL A 108 20.57 -1.76 4.70
C VAL A 108 21.28 -0.60 3.99
N LYS A 109 20.59 0.06 3.06
CA LYS A 109 21.23 1.05 2.18
C LYS A 109 21.06 2.49 2.65
N TYR A 110 19.86 2.85 3.12
CA TYR A 110 19.53 4.26 3.35
C TYR A 110 19.61 4.67 4.81
N LYS A 111 19.11 3.84 5.74
CA LYS A 111 19.11 4.13 7.18
C LYS A 111 20.50 4.49 7.74
N PRO A 112 21.62 3.87 7.31
CA PRO A 112 22.96 4.28 7.76
C PRO A 112 23.33 5.71 7.34
N VAL A 113 22.76 6.20 6.23
CA VAL A 113 23.06 7.52 5.66
C VAL A 113 22.11 8.59 6.19
N THR A 114 20.83 8.25 6.35
CA THR A 114 19.76 9.19 6.75
C THR A 114 19.47 9.17 8.24
N GLY A 115 19.93 8.15 8.97
CA GLY A 115 19.58 7.92 10.38
C GLY A 115 18.14 7.41 10.61
N VAL A 116 17.29 7.41 9.59
CA VAL A 116 15.85 7.11 9.69
C VAL A 116 15.41 6.09 8.64
N CYS A 117 14.28 5.44 8.86
CA CYS A 117 13.71 4.52 7.88
C CYS A 117 13.12 5.30 6.69
N MET A 118 13.53 4.96 5.46
CA MET A 118 12.98 5.60 4.25
C MET A 118 11.49 5.36 4.07
N CYS A 119 10.94 4.25 4.57
CA CYS A 119 9.50 4.04 4.56
C CYS A 119 8.75 5.09 5.39
N ASP A 120 9.29 5.46 6.56
CA ASP A 120 8.69 6.48 7.42
C ASP A 120 8.87 7.88 6.82
N LEU A 121 10.03 8.14 6.24
CA LEU A 121 10.35 9.39 5.56
C LEU A 121 9.46 9.63 4.32
N TYR A 122 9.22 8.58 3.54
CA TYR A 122 8.29 8.59 2.41
C TYR A 122 6.85 8.87 2.86
N GLN A 123 6.40 8.26 3.97
CA GLN A 123 5.07 8.52 4.53
C GLN A 123 4.94 9.97 5.03
N PHE A 124 5.99 10.48 5.67
CA PHE A 124 6.06 11.88 6.09
C PHE A 124 5.91 12.83 4.89
N ARG A 125 6.74 12.67 3.84
CA ARG A 125 6.65 13.45 2.58
C ARG A 125 5.26 13.36 1.95
N THR A 126 4.68 12.17 1.93
CA THR A 126 3.35 11.94 1.36
C THR A 126 2.28 12.71 2.11
N HIS A 127 2.35 12.74 3.44
CA HIS A 127 1.38 13.47 4.26
C HIS A 127 1.57 14.98 4.19
N LEU A 128 2.80 15.48 4.10
CA LEU A 128 3.06 16.89 3.82
C LEU A 128 2.42 17.33 2.50
N ARG A 129 2.69 16.59 1.40
CA ARG A 129 2.11 16.89 0.08
C ARG A 129 0.58 16.82 0.07
N LYS A 130 -0.02 15.89 0.82
CA LYS A 130 -1.48 15.79 0.93
C LYS A 130 -2.08 16.91 1.78
N MET A 131 -1.36 17.37 2.80
CA MET A 131 -1.74 18.54 3.59
C MET A 131 -1.73 19.81 2.74
N ASP A 132 -0.73 19.98 1.86
CA ASP A 132 -0.63 21.13 0.95
C ASP A 132 -1.72 21.13 -0.12
N LYS A 133 -2.17 19.95 -0.54
CA LYS A 133 -3.23 19.77 -1.55
C LYS A 133 -4.64 19.66 -0.98
N ALA A 134 -4.78 19.64 0.35
CA ALA A 134 -6.08 19.46 0.99
C ALA A 134 -6.93 20.72 0.83
N GLU A 135 -8.11 20.58 0.21
CA GLU A 135 -9.06 21.69 0.02
C GLU A 135 -9.82 22.02 1.31
N ASN A 136 -9.99 21.02 2.20
CA ASN A 136 -10.79 21.13 3.41
C ASN A 136 -9.93 21.09 4.68
N ALA A 137 -10.28 21.93 5.66
CA ALA A 137 -9.57 22.02 6.94
C ALA A 137 -9.50 20.69 7.70
N GLY A 138 -10.56 19.86 7.64
CA GLY A 138 -10.57 18.54 8.30
C GLY A 138 -9.57 17.55 7.71
N GLU A 139 -9.44 17.53 6.38
CA GLU A 139 -8.45 16.69 5.68
C GLU A 139 -7.03 17.18 5.94
N ARG A 140 -6.86 18.50 5.97
CA ARG A 140 -5.59 19.15 6.32
C ARG A 140 -5.13 18.80 7.73
N MET A 141 -6.03 18.90 8.72
CA MET A 141 -5.74 18.50 10.11
C MET A 141 -5.37 17.03 10.24
N LYS A 142 -6.07 16.14 9.51
CA LYS A 142 -5.74 14.71 9.49
C LYS A 142 -4.32 14.48 8.98
N HIS A 143 -3.93 15.13 7.89
CA HIS A 143 -2.60 14.99 7.31
C HIS A 143 -1.51 15.66 8.15
N ALA A 144 -1.80 16.79 8.79
CA ALA A 144 -0.90 17.42 9.77
C ALA A 144 -0.62 16.48 10.95
N LYS A 145 -1.67 15.84 11.50
CA LYS A 145 -1.51 14.87 12.60
C LYS A 145 -0.66 13.66 12.18
N LEU A 146 -0.85 13.15 10.97
CA LEU A 146 -0.07 12.03 10.45
C LEU A 146 1.38 12.44 10.16
N ALA A 147 1.61 13.62 9.58
CA ALA A 147 2.96 14.15 9.38
C ALA A 147 3.68 14.32 10.72
N SER A 148 3.03 14.90 11.72
CA SER A 148 3.55 15.05 13.09
C SER A 148 3.88 13.69 13.72
N TYR A 149 3.02 12.68 13.57
CA TYR A 149 3.29 11.32 14.03
C TYR A 149 4.58 10.74 13.45
N TYR A 150 4.76 10.84 12.12
CA TYR A 150 5.98 10.33 11.49
C TYR A 150 7.22 11.15 11.87
N LYS A 151 7.09 12.48 12.01
CA LYS A 151 8.16 13.36 12.49
C LYS A 151 8.64 12.94 13.88
N HIS A 152 7.73 12.70 14.81
CA HIS A 152 8.05 12.21 16.16
C HIS A 152 8.67 10.80 16.11
N LYS A 153 8.12 9.89 15.30
CA LYS A 153 8.65 8.53 15.14
C LYS A 153 10.10 8.52 14.62
N MET A 154 10.48 9.50 13.81
CA MET A 154 11.84 9.69 13.28
C MET A 154 12.77 10.41 14.27
N GLY A 155 12.27 10.92 15.40
CA GLY A 155 13.05 11.70 16.37
C GLY A 155 13.33 13.13 15.91
N TRP A 156 12.50 13.69 15.03
CA TRP A 156 12.66 15.03 14.46
C TRP A 156 11.69 16.07 15.04
N GLY A 157 10.90 15.69 16.05
CA GLY A 157 9.84 16.51 16.66
C GLY A 157 10.04 16.66 18.15
#